data_AF-A0A843V238-F1
#
_entry.id   AF-A0A843V238-F1
#
_cell.length_a   1.000
_cell.length_b   1.000
_cell.length_c   1.000
_cell.angle_alpha   90.00
_cell.angle_beta   90.00
_cell.angle_gamma   90.00
#
_symmetry.space_group_name_H-M   'P 1'
#
loop_
_entity.id
_entity.type
_entity.pdbx_description
1 polymer ?
#
loop_
_entity_poly.entity_id
_entity_poly.type
_entity_poly.pdbx_seq_one_letter_code
_entity_poly.pdbx_strand_id
1 'polypeptide(L)'
;LESTQADHNREVGRQVHLSEEVLDAYYDELNGSEPNSASTTMASQTILRKTRGPSQESAITPPKGEKWKCLLIDRQPVGKAASKLAIVLGLYARLDGYFPPYKEWNEQSPHSFNDVMKDIMRDYDFVDDEGLPANVNIVTHFCKESLQRKLRDWRCWLKAHYYIEGISEEVLMKSPDKRVTQENWEFLLKFWERGNKVSEAERNKRNRGKDRPTHTLGAKSIARHNQDEREKLGGNYTTIGAYLKAHQTKNGGYPDE
;
A
#
# COMPACT_ATOMS: atom_id res chain seq x y z
N LEU A 1 -2.05 -37.99 -16.71
CA LEU A 1 -2.84 -36.79 -16.34
C LEU A 1 -1.88 -35.61 -16.48
N GLU A 2 -1.67 -35.20 -17.73
CA GLU A 2 -0.76 -34.11 -18.09
C GLU A 2 -1.44 -32.79 -17.75
N SER A 3 -1.07 -32.22 -16.61
CA SER A 3 -1.26 -30.79 -16.34
C SER A 3 -0.27 -30.05 -17.23
N THR A 4 -0.74 -29.30 -18.22
CA THR A 4 0.15 -28.56 -19.12
C THR A 4 0.84 -27.41 -18.36
N GLN A 5 2.05 -27.03 -18.77
CA GLN A 5 2.78 -25.86 -18.24
C GLN A 5 1.90 -24.59 -18.29
N ALA A 6 0.98 -24.51 -19.26
CA ALA A 6 -0.03 -23.47 -19.39
C ALA A 6 -1.03 -23.44 -18.22
N ASP A 7 -1.46 -24.59 -17.69
CA ASP A 7 -2.35 -24.67 -16.52
C ASP A 7 -1.64 -24.23 -15.23
N HIS A 8 -0.35 -24.57 -15.09
CA HIS A 8 0.48 -24.07 -13.99
C HIS A 8 0.63 -22.55 -14.05
N ASN A 9 0.89 -22.01 -15.24
CA ASN A 9 1.00 -20.56 -15.47
C ASN A 9 -0.34 -19.83 -15.27
N ARG A 10 -1.48 -20.46 -15.62
CA ARG A 10 -2.83 -19.95 -15.33
C ARG A 10 -3.12 -19.83 -13.84
N GLU A 11 -2.68 -20.83 -13.07
CA GLU A 11 -2.82 -20.85 -11.61
C GLU A 11 -1.92 -19.79 -10.95
N VAL A 12 -0.70 -19.59 -11.46
CA VAL A 12 0.18 -18.49 -11.04
C VAL A 12 -0.48 -17.14 -11.33
N GLY A 13 -1.03 -16.93 -12.53
CA GLY A 13 -1.74 -15.71 -12.91
C GLY A 13 -3.02 -15.44 -12.10
N ARG A 14 -3.68 -16.48 -11.57
CA ARG A 14 -4.80 -16.33 -10.62
C ARG A 14 -4.36 -16.00 -9.19
N GLN A 15 -3.15 -16.42 -8.78
CA GLN A 15 -2.60 -16.13 -7.46
C GLN A 15 -2.00 -14.73 -7.35
N VAL A 16 -1.61 -14.09 -8.46
CA VAL A 16 -1.12 -12.70 -8.48
C VAL A 16 -2.22 -11.80 -9.06
N HIS A 17 -2.56 -10.69 -8.40
CA HIS A 17 -3.61 -9.77 -8.86
C HIS A 17 -3.10 -8.96 -10.06
N LEU A 18 -2.89 -9.60 -11.21
CA LEU A 18 -2.40 -8.96 -12.43
C LEU A 18 -3.52 -8.21 -13.15
N SER A 19 -3.17 -7.13 -13.85
CA SER A 19 -4.13 -6.49 -14.75
C SER A 19 -4.47 -7.42 -15.93
N GLU A 20 -5.71 -7.33 -16.42
CA GLU A 20 -6.20 -8.11 -17.56
C GLU A 20 -5.34 -7.86 -18.81
N GLU A 21 -4.95 -6.60 -19.04
CA GLU A 21 -4.06 -6.19 -20.14
C GLU A 21 -2.71 -6.91 -20.13
N VAL A 22 -2.12 -7.12 -18.95
CA VAL A 22 -0.82 -7.80 -18.82
C VAL A 22 -0.97 -9.31 -18.96
N LEU A 23 -2.08 -9.87 -18.49
CA LEU A 23 -2.40 -11.28 -18.70
C LEU A 23 -2.65 -11.59 -20.18
N ASP A 24 -3.38 -10.74 -20.89
CA ASP A 24 -3.65 -10.93 -22.31
C ASP A 24 -2.34 -10.88 -23.11
N ALA A 25 -1.50 -9.88 -22.86
CA ALA A 25 -0.20 -9.78 -23.52
C ALA A 25 0.73 -10.97 -23.20
N TYR A 26 0.66 -11.49 -21.97
CA TYR A 26 1.37 -12.70 -21.57
C TYR A 26 0.93 -13.93 -22.38
N TYR A 27 -0.38 -14.15 -22.52
CA TYR A 27 -0.89 -15.27 -23.30
C TYR A 27 -0.61 -15.11 -24.80
N ASP A 28 -0.65 -13.89 -25.33
CA ASP A 28 -0.30 -13.61 -26.72
C ASP A 28 1.19 -13.92 -27.01
N GLU A 29 2.08 -13.54 -26.09
CA GLU A 29 3.52 -13.83 -26.19
C GLU A 29 3.80 -15.34 -26.09
N LEU A 30 3.10 -16.06 -25.21
CA LEU A 30 3.21 -17.52 -25.09
C LEU A 30 2.68 -18.28 -26.30
N ASN A 31 1.61 -17.78 -26.93
CA ASN A 31 0.92 -18.48 -28.02
C ASN A 31 1.52 -18.17 -29.41
N GLY A 32 2.57 -17.34 -29.48
CA GLY A 32 3.43 -17.17 -30.65
C GLY A 32 2.73 -17.14 -32.01
N SER A 33 2.21 -15.98 -32.42
CA SER A 33 1.90 -15.62 -33.82
C SER A 33 1.48 -16.76 -34.77
N GLU A 34 0.47 -17.57 -34.43
CA GLU A 34 -0.30 -18.33 -35.42
C GLU A 34 -1.77 -17.89 -35.37
N PRO A 35 -2.38 -17.50 -36.50
CA PRO A 35 -3.80 -17.21 -36.52
C PRO A 35 -4.53 -18.55 -36.59
N ASN A 36 -5.12 -19.02 -35.48
CA ASN A 36 -6.20 -19.98 -35.61
C ASN A 36 -7.31 -19.84 -34.57
N SER A 37 -8.41 -19.29 -35.09
CA SER A 37 -9.80 -19.66 -34.85
C SER A 37 -10.06 -20.84 -33.91
N ALA A 38 -10.55 -20.55 -32.71
CA ALA A 38 -11.67 -21.24 -32.06
C ALA A 38 -11.99 -20.53 -30.73
N SER A 39 -12.94 -19.58 -30.79
CA SER A 39 -13.61 -19.10 -29.59
C SER A 39 -14.33 -20.25 -28.90
N THR A 40 -13.95 -20.56 -27.67
CA THR A 40 -14.88 -21.16 -26.70
C THR A 40 -14.71 -20.41 -25.39
N THR A 41 -15.49 -19.34 -25.27
CA THR A 41 -15.61 -18.50 -24.10
C THR A 41 -16.34 -19.28 -23.00
N MET A 42 -15.60 -20.02 -22.17
CA MET A 42 -16.11 -20.44 -20.86
C MET A 42 -15.93 -19.26 -19.91
N ALA A 43 -16.92 -18.36 -19.91
CA ALA A 43 -17.00 -17.24 -18.99
C ALA A 43 -17.16 -17.77 -17.56
N SER A 44 -16.03 -17.99 -16.88
CA SER A 44 -16.01 -18.21 -15.44
C SER A 44 -16.37 -16.87 -14.80
N GLN A 45 -17.65 -16.67 -14.50
CA GLN A 45 -18.17 -15.52 -13.75
C GLN A 45 -17.58 -15.53 -12.35
N THR A 46 -16.36 -15.04 -12.23
CA THR A 46 -15.78 -14.68 -10.95
C THR A 46 -16.61 -13.49 -10.48
N ILE A 47 -17.46 -13.69 -9.47
CA ILE A 47 -18.19 -12.59 -8.83
C ILE A 47 -17.14 -11.64 -8.25
N LEU A 48 -16.75 -10.62 -9.04
CA LEU A 48 -15.86 -9.57 -8.59
C LEU A 48 -16.59 -8.87 -7.45
N ARG A 49 -16.13 -9.12 -6.21
CA ARG A 49 -16.63 -8.39 -5.05
C ARG A 49 -16.44 -6.90 -5.35
N LYS A 50 -17.53 -6.13 -5.26
CA LYS A 50 -17.51 -4.68 -5.47
C LYS A 50 -16.46 -4.07 -4.54
N THR A 51 -15.29 -3.75 -5.07
CA THR A 51 -14.22 -3.10 -4.33
C THR A 51 -14.57 -1.62 -4.17
N ARG A 52 -14.08 -0.99 -3.10
CA ARG A 52 -14.25 0.46 -2.94
C ARG A 52 -13.52 1.16 -4.08
N GLY A 53 -14.24 2.01 -4.81
CA GLY A 53 -13.66 2.86 -5.85
C GLY A 53 -12.67 3.89 -5.28
N PRO A 54 -11.94 4.60 -6.17
CA PRO A 54 -11.02 5.66 -5.76
C PRO A 54 -11.68 6.69 -4.85
N SER A 55 -10.97 7.13 -3.81
CA SER A 55 -11.44 8.20 -2.93
C SER A 55 -11.56 9.51 -3.72
N GLN A 56 -12.71 10.17 -3.64
CA GLN A 56 -13.00 11.43 -4.32
C GLN A 56 -12.36 12.62 -3.58
N GLU A 57 -11.85 13.60 -4.31
CA GLU A 57 -11.13 14.77 -3.78
C GLU A 57 -11.98 15.59 -2.80
N SER A 58 -13.26 15.79 -3.11
CA SER A 58 -14.23 16.49 -2.24
C SER A 58 -14.45 15.83 -0.87
N ALA A 59 -14.12 14.55 -0.73
CA ALA A 59 -14.25 13.81 0.54
C ALA A 59 -13.03 13.98 1.46
N ILE A 60 -11.96 14.60 0.96
CA ILE A 60 -10.64 14.61 1.57
C ILE A 60 -10.26 16.04 2.00
N THR A 61 -10.61 17.05 1.19
CA THR A 61 -10.40 18.47 1.49
C THR A 61 -11.36 18.96 2.58
N PRO A 62 -10.92 19.80 3.53
CA PRO A 62 -11.83 20.40 4.50
C PRO A 62 -12.80 21.39 3.84
N PRO A 63 -13.94 21.72 4.49
CA PRO A 63 -14.81 22.80 4.05
C PRO A 63 -14.05 24.12 3.89
N LYS A 64 -14.52 24.98 2.99
CA LYS A 64 -13.85 26.26 2.69
C LYS A 64 -13.75 27.12 3.96
N GLY A 65 -12.52 27.44 4.36
CA GLY A 65 -12.25 28.26 5.56
C GLY A 65 -12.13 27.45 6.86
N GLU A 66 -12.29 26.13 6.81
CA GLU A 66 -12.12 25.23 7.94
C GLU A 66 -10.89 24.34 7.76
N LYS A 67 -10.48 23.70 8.86
CA LYS A 67 -9.43 22.69 8.89
C LYS A 67 -9.92 21.43 9.60
N TRP A 68 -9.36 20.29 9.22
CA TRP A 68 -9.61 19.04 9.94
C TRP A 68 -8.86 19.04 11.27
N LYS A 69 -9.60 19.07 12.39
CA LYS A 69 -9.02 18.82 13.70
C LYS A 69 -8.57 17.36 13.82
N CYS A 70 -7.27 17.14 13.98
CA CYS A 70 -6.64 15.83 13.99
C CYS A 70 -5.95 15.58 15.32
N LEU A 71 -6.55 14.72 16.15
CA LEU A 71 -6.01 14.34 17.45
C LEU A 71 -4.83 13.38 17.28
N LEU A 72 -3.73 13.63 17.99
CA LEU A 72 -2.61 12.70 18.16
C LEU A 72 -2.68 12.03 19.52
N ILE A 73 -2.67 10.70 19.51
CA ILE A 73 -2.48 9.86 20.70
C ILE A 73 -1.26 8.98 20.46
N ASP A 74 -0.38 8.87 21.44
CA ASP A 74 0.87 8.10 21.33
C ASP A 74 1.66 8.45 20.05
N ARG A 75 1.70 9.75 19.70
CA ARG A 75 2.36 10.29 18.50
C ARG A 75 1.74 9.84 17.16
N GLN A 76 0.54 9.29 17.16
CA GLN A 76 -0.17 8.85 15.97
C GLN A 76 -1.53 9.56 15.85
N PRO A 77 -1.92 10.01 14.64
CA PRO A 77 -3.21 10.61 14.43
C PRO A 77 -4.30 9.55 14.54
N VAL A 78 -5.41 9.91 15.20
CA VAL A 78 -6.56 9.05 15.44
C VAL A 78 -7.88 9.67 14.95
N GLY A 79 -8.92 8.84 14.84
CA GLY A 79 -10.25 9.28 14.43
C GLY A 79 -10.47 9.49 12.92
N LYS A 80 -11.54 10.23 12.59
CA LYS A 80 -11.98 10.45 11.19
C LYS A 80 -11.01 11.32 10.40
N ALA A 81 -10.44 12.37 11.01
CA ALA A 81 -9.45 13.23 10.37
C ALA A 81 -8.18 12.45 10.03
N ALA A 82 -7.69 11.58 10.92
CA ALA A 82 -6.55 10.71 10.64
C ALA A 82 -6.77 9.78 9.44
N SER A 83 -8.00 9.28 9.28
CA SER A 83 -8.35 8.44 8.14
C SER A 83 -8.29 9.22 6.82
N LYS A 84 -8.72 10.49 6.81
CA LYS A 84 -8.58 11.38 5.65
C LYS A 84 -7.12 11.71 5.36
N LEU A 85 -6.33 12.03 6.38
CA LEU A 85 -4.90 12.27 6.26
C LEU A 85 -4.18 11.08 5.64
N ALA A 86 -4.51 9.86 6.05
CA ALA A 86 -3.94 8.64 5.48
C ALA A 86 -4.27 8.47 3.99
N ILE A 87 -5.44 8.94 3.54
CA ILE A 87 -5.82 8.97 2.12
C ILE A 87 -5.02 10.04 1.37
N VAL A 88 -4.95 11.27 1.89
CA VAL A 88 -4.15 12.38 1.32
C VAL A 88 -2.72 11.94 1.08
N LEU A 89 -2.06 11.41 2.11
CA LEU A 89 -0.68 10.92 2.00
C LEU A 89 -0.56 9.81 0.96
N GLY A 90 -1.58 8.96 0.82
CA GLY A 90 -1.60 7.93 -0.23
C GLY A 90 -1.77 8.50 -1.63
N LEU A 91 -2.46 9.64 -1.80
CA LEU A 91 -2.54 10.33 -3.08
C LEU A 91 -1.19 10.92 -3.46
N TYR A 92 -0.53 11.65 -2.55
CA TYR A 92 0.82 12.18 -2.82
C TYR A 92 1.84 11.08 -3.11
N ALA A 93 1.82 9.97 -2.38
CA ALA A 93 2.71 8.84 -2.63
C ALA A 93 2.56 8.21 -4.03
N ARG A 94 1.40 8.41 -4.68
CA ARG A 94 1.10 7.89 -6.02
C ARG A 94 1.19 8.95 -7.11
N LEU A 95 1.42 10.20 -6.74
CA LEU A 95 1.53 11.29 -7.68
C LEU A 95 2.95 11.31 -8.25
N ASP A 96 3.05 10.89 -9.51
CA ASP A 96 4.31 10.59 -10.19
C ASP A 96 5.30 11.77 -10.19
N GLY A 97 4.79 13.01 -10.20
CA GLY A 97 5.60 14.23 -10.15
C GLY A 97 6.22 14.55 -8.79
N TYR A 98 5.69 14.03 -7.68
CA TYR A 98 6.21 14.32 -6.35
C TYR A 98 7.22 13.25 -5.90
N PHE A 99 6.84 11.98 -6.02
CA PHE A 99 7.63 10.85 -5.54
C PHE A 99 7.66 9.74 -6.59
N PRO A 100 8.61 9.80 -7.55
CA PRO A 100 8.73 8.77 -8.56
C PRO A 100 9.00 7.40 -7.94
N PRO A 101 8.24 6.35 -8.29
CA PRO A 101 8.33 5.06 -7.63
C PRO A 101 9.67 4.36 -7.83
N TYR A 102 10.46 4.70 -8.85
CA TYR A 102 11.78 4.10 -9.08
C TYR A 102 12.90 4.74 -8.24
N LYS A 103 12.66 5.88 -7.59
CA LYS A 103 13.64 6.56 -6.75
C LYS A 103 13.57 6.05 -5.30
N GLU A 104 14.71 5.95 -4.66
CA GLU A 104 14.75 5.79 -3.21
C GLU A 104 14.41 7.12 -2.52
N TRP A 105 13.95 7.04 -1.28
CA TRP A 105 13.79 8.23 -0.47
C TRP A 105 15.18 8.81 -0.15
N ASN A 106 15.55 9.88 -0.84
CA ASN A 106 16.89 10.47 -0.78
C ASN A 106 16.81 12.00 -0.68
N GLU A 107 17.92 12.71 -0.86
CA GLU A 107 18.06 14.17 -0.70
C GLU A 107 17.12 15.02 -1.58
N GLN A 108 16.59 14.47 -2.69
CA GLN A 108 15.59 15.17 -3.52
C GLN A 108 14.16 15.06 -2.93
N SER A 109 13.85 13.98 -2.20
CA SER A 109 12.54 13.74 -1.58
C SER A 109 12.12 14.79 -0.52
N PRO A 110 13.03 15.41 0.27
CA PRO A 110 12.71 16.52 1.17
C PRO A 110 11.99 17.71 0.52
N HIS A 111 12.30 18.08 -0.72
CA HIS A 111 11.66 19.23 -1.37
C HIS A 111 10.18 18.94 -1.64
N SER A 112 9.88 17.84 -2.33
CA SER A 112 8.50 17.36 -2.53
C SER A 112 7.78 17.16 -1.20
N PHE A 113 8.47 16.64 -0.18
CA PHE A 113 7.88 16.42 1.14
C PHE A 113 7.53 17.73 1.85
N ASN A 114 8.35 18.77 1.75
CA ASN A 114 8.06 20.07 2.34
C ASN A 114 6.80 20.69 1.72
N ASP A 115 6.59 20.53 0.42
CA ASP A 115 5.38 21.02 -0.25
C ASP A 115 4.14 20.23 0.20
N VAL A 116 4.23 18.90 0.29
CA VAL A 116 3.18 18.08 0.91
C VAL A 116 2.89 18.53 2.34
N MET A 117 3.93 18.88 3.10
CA MET A 117 3.78 19.30 4.49
C MET A 117 3.07 20.65 4.61
N LYS A 118 3.33 21.59 3.68
CA LYS A 118 2.59 22.87 3.60
C LYS A 118 1.11 22.63 3.35
N ASP A 119 0.76 21.75 2.41
CA ASP A 119 -0.64 21.40 2.12
C ASP A 119 -1.32 20.75 3.33
N ILE A 120 -0.63 19.83 4.01
CA ILE A 120 -1.13 19.20 5.23
C ILE A 120 -1.37 20.24 6.34
N MET A 121 -0.44 21.16 6.56
CA MET A 121 -0.56 22.20 7.60
C MET A 121 -1.61 23.27 7.27
N ARG A 122 -1.91 23.46 5.98
CA ARG A 122 -3.04 24.27 5.51
C ARG A 122 -4.37 23.61 5.87
N ASP A 123 -4.49 22.30 5.70
CA ASP A 123 -5.79 21.62 5.76
C ASP A 123 -6.10 20.94 7.10
N TYR A 124 -5.11 20.81 7.99
CA TYR A 124 -5.24 20.10 9.27
C TYR A 124 -4.74 20.96 10.43
N ASP A 125 -5.48 20.91 11.55
CA ASP A 125 -5.02 21.36 12.85
C ASP A 125 -4.74 20.15 13.73
N PHE A 126 -3.47 19.91 14.02
CA PHE A 126 -3.05 18.79 14.85
C PHE A 126 -3.07 19.19 16.32
N VAL A 127 -3.73 18.38 17.13
CA VAL A 127 -3.81 18.58 18.58
C VAL A 127 -3.36 17.34 19.35
N ASP A 128 -2.80 17.51 20.54
CA ASP A 128 -2.53 16.42 21.48
C ASP A 128 -3.78 16.01 22.29
N ASP A 129 -3.60 15.10 23.22
CA ASP A 129 -4.64 14.56 24.11
C ASP A 129 -5.22 15.58 25.08
N GLU A 130 -4.51 16.68 25.35
CA GLU A 130 -5.00 17.83 26.11
C GLU A 130 -5.74 18.85 25.23
N GLY A 131 -5.76 18.63 23.91
CA GLY A 131 -6.37 19.51 22.93
C GLY A 131 -5.52 20.72 22.57
N LEU A 132 -4.25 20.74 22.98
CA LEU A 132 -3.28 21.77 22.65
C LEU A 132 -2.62 21.50 21.29
N PRO A 133 -2.04 22.51 20.62
CA PRO A 133 -1.34 22.30 19.35
C PRO A 133 -0.24 21.25 19.46
N ALA A 134 -0.30 20.21 18.64
CA ALA A 134 0.68 19.14 18.65
C ALA A 134 2.06 19.63 18.20
N ASN A 135 3.11 19.01 18.74
CA ASN A 135 4.48 19.32 18.33
C ASN A 135 4.69 19.02 16.83
N VAL A 136 5.04 20.06 16.07
CA VAL A 136 5.21 19.99 14.60
C VAL A 136 6.24 18.95 14.16
N ASN A 137 7.28 18.69 14.96
CA ASN A 137 8.29 17.68 14.64
C ASN A 137 7.71 16.26 14.71
N ILE A 138 6.80 16.01 15.65
CA ILE A 138 6.10 14.72 15.79
C ILE A 138 5.20 14.50 14.57
N VAL A 139 4.43 15.52 14.19
CA VAL A 139 3.55 15.45 13.02
C VAL A 139 4.37 15.24 11.74
N THR A 140 5.44 16.02 11.57
CA THR A 140 6.34 15.93 10.42
C THR A 140 6.96 14.55 10.30
N HIS A 141 7.48 14.00 11.42
CA HIS A 141 8.01 12.65 11.46
C HIS A 141 6.97 11.60 11.07
N PHE A 142 5.76 11.68 11.64
CA PHE A 142 4.66 10.77 11.30
C PHE A 142 4.32 10.82 9.80
N CYS A 143 4.13 12.02 9.26
CA CYS A 143 3.78 12.21 7.85
C CYS A 143 4.86 11.64 6.94
N LYS A 144 6.14 11.87 7.25
CA LYS A 144 7.29 11.34 6.51
C LYS A 144 7.30 9.81 6.48
N GLU A 145 7.24 9.17 7.66
CA GLU A 145 7.22 7.70 7.79
C GLU A 145 6.01 7.09 7.06
N SER A 146 4.84 7.71 7.23
CA SER A 146 3.61 7.27 6.58
C SER A 146 3.71 7.36 5.06
N LEU A 147 4.28 8.44 4.53
CA LEU A 147 4.45 8.66 3.10
C LEU A 147 5.48 7.70 2.49
N GLN A 148 6.64 7.53 3.14
CA GLN A 148 7.67 6.57 2.74
C GLN A 148 7.11 5.15 2.65
N ARG A 149 6.36 4.72 3.67
CA ARG A 149 5.69 3.42 3.65
C ARG A 149 4.70 3.32 2.50
N LYS A 150 3.85 4.32 2.28
CA LYS A 150 2.87 4.30 1.18
C LYS A 150 3.52 4.28 -0.20
N LEU A 151 4.64 4.96 -0.38
CA LEU A 151 5.42 4.91 -1.62
C LEU A 151 5.99 3.51 -1.85
N ARG A 152 6.50 2.86 -0.80
CA ARG A 152 6.96 1.46 -0.88
C ARG A 152 5.80 0.52 -1.20
N ASP A 153 4.66 0.67 -0.52
CA ASP A 153 3.47 -0.14 -0.77
C ASP A 153 2.96 0.06 -2.21
N TRP A 154 2.99 1.30 -2.71
CA TRP A 154 2.65 1.63 -4.09
C TRP A 154 3.57 0.92 -5.10
N ARG A 155 4.89 0.97 -4.87
CA ARG A 155 5.87 0.24 -5.68
C ARG A 155 5.63 -1.27 -5.67
N CYS A 156 5.36 -1.84 -4.49
CA CYS A 156 5.05 -3.26 -4.36
C CYS A 156 3.75 -3.63 -5.09
N TRP A 157 2.74 -2.77 -4.99
CA TRP A 157 1.47 -2.94 -5.70
C TRP A 157 1.71 -2.94 -7.22
N LEU A 158 2.43 -1.94 -7.75
CA LEU A 158 2.79 -1.89 -9.18
C LEU A 158 3.49 -3.17 -9.64
N LYS A 159 4.50 -3.63 -8.88
CA LYS A 159 5.21 -4.87 -9.22
C LYS A 159 4.27 -6.07 -9.25
N ALA A 160 3.39 -6.19 -8.26
CA ALA A 160 2.47 -7.32 -8.17
C ALA A 160 1.39 -7.35 -9.28
N HIS A 161 1.06 -6.19 -9.88
CA HIS A 161 -0.04 -6.07 -10.84
C HIS A 161 0.43 -5.98 -12.29
N TYR A 162 1.65 -5.48 -12.51
CA TYR A 162 2.13 -5.13 -13.85
C TYR A 162 3.51 -5.70 -14.19
N TYR A 163 4.19 -6.36 -13.26
CA TYR A 163 5.50 -6.98 -13.53
C TYR A 163 5.42 -8.50 -13.41
N ILE A 164 5.68 -9.17 -14.53
CA ILE A 164 5.78 -10.62 -14.60
C ILE A 164 7.22 -10.97 -14.99
N GLU A 165 7.83 -11.81 -14.17
CA GLU A 165 9.19 -12.30 -14.42
C GLU A 165 9.20 -13.22 -15.65
N GLY A 166 10.11 -12.95 -16.58
CA GLY A 166 10.26 -13.73 -17.82
C GLY A 166 9.47 -13.23 -19.03
N ILE A 167 8.67 -12.17 -18.90
CA ILE A 167 8.04 -11.46 -20.02
C ILE A 167 9.05 -10.51 -20.68
N SER A 168 8.94 -10.30 -21.99
CA SER A 168 9.80 -9.33 -22.68
C SER A 168 9.62 -7.90 -22.18
N GLU A 169 10.71 -7.15 -22.14
CA GLU A 169 10.68 -5.72 -21.78
C GLU A 169 9.71 -4.94 -22.69
N GLU A 170 9.63 -5.27 -23.98
CA GLU A 170 8.72 -4.63 -24.94
C GLU A 170 7.24 -4.75 -24.56
N VAL A 171 6.83 -5.89 -24.02
CA VAL A 171 5.46 -6.11 -23.54
C VAL A 171 5.21 -5.34 -22.26
N LEU A 172 6.12 -5.44 -21.27
CA LEU A 172 6.00 -4.72 -20.01
C LEU A 172 5.93 -3.20 -20.22
N MET A 173 6.69 -2.66 -21.19
CA MET A 173 6.69 -1.24 -21.53
C MET A 173 5.34 -0.72 -22.03
N LYS A 174 4.50 -1.56 -22.65
CA LYS A 174 3.21 -1.15 -23.23
C LYS A 174 2.07 -1.11 -22.21
N SER A 175 2.29 -1.59 -20.99
CA SER A 175 1.23 -1.76 -19.99
C SER A 175 1.52 -1.04 -18.65
N PRO A 176 1.85 0.27 -18.62
CA PRO A 176 1.96 0.99 -17.36
C PRO A 176 0.60 1.21 -16.70
N ASP A 177 0.57 1.30 -15.36
CA ASP A 177 -0.58 1.88 -14.67
C ASP A 177 -0.76 3.34 -15.12
N LYS A 178 -1.99 3.74 -15.45
CA LYS A 178 -2.35 5.10 -15.91
C LYS A 178 -1.88 6.26 -15.01
N ARG A 179 -1.51 6.00 -13.75
CA ARG A 179 -1.00 7.00 -12.80
C ARG A 179 0.52 7.19 -12.88
N VAL A 180 1.22 6.33 -13.61
CA VAL A 180 2.66 6.38 -13.81
C VAL A 180 2.93 6.81 -15.25
N THR A 181 3.79 7.81 -15.44
CA THR A 181 4.21 8.22 -16.78
C THR A 181 5.07 7.14 -17.42
N GLN A 182 5.08 7.09 -18.76
CA GLN A 182 5.89 6.12 -19.51
C GLN A 182 7.37 6.18 -19.11
N GLU A 183 7.92 7.38 -18.97
CA GLU A 183 9.30 7.59 -18.55
C GLU A 183 9.58 7.00 -17.17
N ASN A 184 8.72 7.28 -16.18
CA ASN A 184 8.90 6.74 -14.83
C ASN A 184 8.67 5.24 -14.76
N TRP A 185 7.84 4.69 -15.64
CA TRP A 185 7.64 3.26 -15.80
C TRP A 185 8.90 2.56 -16.33
N GLU A 186 9.51 3.10 -17.38
CA GLU A 186 10.79 2.62 -17.93
C GLU A 186 11.88 2.55 -16.85
N PHE A 187 12.01 3.62 -16.06
CA PHE A 187 12.96 3.64 -14.95
C PHE A 187 12.61 2.66 -13.83
N LEU A 188 11.33 2.37 -13.62
CA LEU A 188 10.87 1.45 -12.59
C LEU A 188 11.15 -0.01 -12.94
N LEU A 189 10.94 -0.41 -14.21
CA LEU A 189 11.31 -1.74 -14.69
C LEU A 189 12.81 -1.99 -14.49
N LYS A 190 13.64 -1.05 -14.97
CA LYS A 190 15.10 -1.08 -14.74
C LYS A 190 15.47 -1.09 -13.26
N PHE A 191 14.70 -0.41 -12.40
CA PHE A 191 14.94 -0.40 -10.96
C PHE A 191 14.76 -1.79 -10.32
N TRP A 192 13.74 -2.56 -10.75
CA TRP A 192 13.49 -3.89 -10.21
C TRP A 192 14.53 -4.92 -10.63
N GLU A 193 15.16 -4.74 -11.78
CA GLU A 193 16.20 -5.62 -12.32
C GLU A 193 17.61 -5.31 -11.78
N ARG A 194 17.78 -4.21 -11.03
CA ARG A 194 19.07 -3.91 -10.40
C ARG A 194 19.46 -5.03 -9.45
N GLY A 195 20.68 -5.55 -9.60
CA GLY A 195 21.17 -6.69 -8.81
C GLY A 195 21.06 -6.50 -7.29
N ASN A 196 21.26 -5.28 -6.78
CA ASN A 196 21.06 -4.99 -5.36
C ASN A 196 19.59 -5.14 -4.91
N LYS A 197 18.62 -4.78 -5.77
CA LYS A 197 17.18 -4.90 -5.49
C LYS A 197 16.68 -6.32 -5.59
N VAL A 198 17.21 -7.09 -6.53
CA VAL A 198 16.97 -8.54 -6.61
C VAL A 198 17.47 -9.20 -5.32
N SER A 199 18.72 -8.94 -4.91
CA SER A 199 19.29 -9.51 -3.68
C SER A 199 18.52 -9.08 -2.41
N GLU A 200 18.12 -7.82 -2.30
CA GLU A 200 17.29 -7.33 -1.19
C GLU A 200 15.94 -8.06 -1.14
N ALA A 201 15.30 -8.29 -2.29
CA ALA A 201 14.02 -8.98 -2.38
C ALA A 201 14.13 -10.44 -1.93
N GLU A 202 15.16 -11.17 -2.37
CA GLU A 202 15.44 -12.54 -1.94
C GLU A 202 15.70 -12.62 -0.43
N ARG A 203 16.52 -11.71 0.10
CA ARG A 203 16.79 -11.63 1.54
C ARG A 203 15.52 -11.37 2.33
N ASN A 204 14.67 -10.43 1.89
CA ASN A 204 13.41 -10.11 2.55
C ASN A 204 12.42 -11.28 2.49
N LYS A 205 12.37 -12.02 1.37
CA LYS A 205 11.56 -13.24 1.24
C LYS A 205 12.00 -14.30 2.24
N ARG A 206 13.32 -14.53 2.37
CA ARG A 206 13.89 -15.47 3.36
C ARG A 206 13.61 -15.03 4.79
N ASN A 207 13.74 -13.73 5.09
CA ASN A 207 13.47 -13.20 6.42
C ASN A 207 11.99 -13.35 6.79
N ARG A 208 11.09 -13.05 5.85
CA ARG A 208 9.64 -13.20 6.05
C ARG A 208 9.24 -14.65 6.28
N GLY A 209 9.91 -15.63 5.66
CA GLY A 209 9.68 -17.05 5.92
C GLY A 209 10.10 -17.50 7.33
N LYS A 210 10.94 -16.73 8.03
CA LYS A 210 11.34 -16.98 9.42
C LYS A 210 10.52 -16.17 10.43
N ASP A 211 9.78 -15.18 9.94
CA ASP A 211 9.01 -14.29 10.77
C ASP A 211 7.77 -15.02 11.29
N ARG A 212 7.62 -15.09 12.62
CA ARG A 212 6.44 -15.69 13.27
C ARG A 212 5.44 -14.58 13.56
N PRO A 213 4.22 -14.60 12.98
CA PRO A 213 3.23 -13.57 13.29
C PRO A 213 2.22 -14.14 14.32
N THR A 214 1.51 -13.35 15.10
CA THR A 214 0.60 -12.36 14.52
C THR A 214 0.09 -11.42 15.59
N HIS A 215 0.38 -10.14 15.41
CA HIS A 215 -0.52 -9.11 15.88
C HIS A 215 -1.92 -9.33 15.24
N THR A 216 -2.94 -9.58 16.04
CA THR A 216 -4.30 -9.98 15.63
C THR A 216 -5.30 -8.82 15.59
N LEU A 217 -4.89 -7.57 15.90
CA LEU A 217 -5.78 -6.40 15.84
C LEU A 217 -6.13 -5.96 14.40
N GLY A 218 -5.65 -6.69 13.39
CA GLY A 218 -5.91 -6.42 11.98
C GLY A 218 -5.33 -5.09 11.52
N ALA A 219 -6.06 -4.36 10.68
CA ALA A 219 -5.63 -3.09 10.08
C ALA A 219 -5.67 -1.88 11.03
N LYS A 220 -6.03 -2.09 12.30
CA LYS A 220 -6.12 -1.02 13.30
C LYS A 220 -4.74 -0.78 13.92
N SER A 221 -4.32 0.48 14.01
CA SER A 221 -3.08 0.81 14.72
C SER A 221 -3.24 0.56 16.22
N ILE A 222 -2.12 0.26 16.90
CA ILE A 222 -2.09 0.08 18.36
C ILE A 222 -2.59 1.34 19.07
N ALA A 223 -2.20 2.54 18.63
CA ALA A 223 -2.67 3.80 19.23
C ALA A 223 -4.20 3.94 19.17
N ARG A 224 -4.80 3.65 18.01
CA ARG A 224 -6.26 3.67 17.85
C ARG A 224 -6.94 2.54 18.64
N HIS A 225 -6.30 1.38 18.73
CA HIS A 225 -6.81 0.31 19.58
C HIS A 225 -6.82 0.73 21.05
N ASN A 226 -5.70 1.29 21.54
CA ASN A 226 -5.57 1.76 22.90
C ASN A 226 -6.58 2.86 23.21
N GLN A 227 -6.82 3.79 22.29
CA GLN A 227 -7.85 4.81 22.46
C GLN A 227 -9.23 4.18 22.63
N ASP A 228 -9.67 3.34 21.68
CA ASP A 228 -10.99 2.71 21.74
C ASP A 228 -11.16 1.87 23.02
N GLU A 229 -10.10 1.20 23.50
CA GLU A 229 -10.16 0.44 24.76
C GLU A 229 -10.16 1.34 26.01
N ARG A 230 -9.43 2.46 26.01
CA ARG A 230 -9.48 3.45 27.09
C ARG A 230 -10.87 4.09 27.21
N GLU A 231 -11.51 4.39 26.08
CA GLU A 231 -12.89 4.89 26.02
C GLU A 231 -13.88 3.88 26.60
N LYS A 232 -13.70 2.57 26.32
CA LYS A 232 -14.56 1.51 26.89
C LYS A 232 -14.32 1.25 28.38
N LEU A 233 -13.07 1.32 28.83
CA LEU A 233 -12.65 0.91 30.19
C LEU A 233 -12.50 2.09 31.16
N GLY A 234 -12.86 3.32 30.75
CA GLY A 234 -12.73 4.52 31.59
C GLY A 234 -11.27 4.87 31.93
N GLY A 235 -10.33 4.62 31.02
CA GLY A 235 -8.91 4.99 31.17
C GLY A 235 -7.96 3.88 31.66
N ASN A 236 -8.46 2.75 32.13
CA ASN A 236 -7.64 1.68 32.75
C ASN A 236 -7.01 0.67 31.77
N TYR A 237 -6.55 1.12 30.60
CA TYR A 237 -5.92 0.22 29.61
C TYR A 237 -4.39 0.32 29.61
N THR A 238 -3.72 -0.75 30.05
CA THR A 238 -2.25 -0.81 30.17
C THR A 238 -1.57 -1.29 28.89
N THR A 239 -0.29 -0.97 28.74
CA THR A 239 0.56 -1.46 27.64
C THR A 239 0.62 -2.99 27.58
N ILE A 240 0.60 -3.66 28.74
CA ILE A 240 0.56 -5.12 28.83
C ILE A 240 -0.78 -5.65 28.31
N GLY A 241 -1.90 -5.01 28.68
CA GLY A 241 -3.21 -5.34 28.12
C GLY A 241 -3.25 -5.19 26.60
N ALA A 242 -2.68 -4.10 26.07
CA ALA A 242 -2.51 -3.87 24.64
C ALA A 242 -1.76 -5.02 23.95
N TYR A 243 -0.63 -5.44 24.52
CA TYR A 243 0.17 -6.52 24.00
C TYR A 243 -0.57 -7.86 24.01
N LEU A 244 -1.17 -8.23 25.15
CA LEU A 244 -1.92 -9.49 25.27
C LEU A 244 -3.07 -9.56 24.29
N LYS A 245 -3.86 -8.47 24.16
CA LYS A 245 -4.98 -8.43 23.22
C LYS A 245 -4.51 -8.51 21.78
N ALA A 246 -3.42 -7.84 21.47
CA ALA A 246 -2.80 -7.87 20.16
C ALA A 246 -2.26 -9.24 19.77
N HIS A 247 -1.99 -10.14 20.70
CA HIS A 247 -1.45 -11.48 20.38
C HIS A 247 -2.43 -12.58 20.75
N GLN A 248 -3.67 -12.25 21.08
CA GLN A 248 -4.71 -13.23 21.34
C GLN A 248 -5.23 -13.79 20.02
N THR A 249 -5.24 -15.11 19.88
CA THR A 249 -5.85 -15.82 18.76
C THR A 249 -7.37 -15.65 18.76
N LYS A 250 -8.04 -15.97 17.64
CA LYS A 250 -9.51 -15.95 17.56
C LYS A 250 -10.19 -16.87 18.58
N ASN A 251 -9.48 -17.90 19.05
CA ASN A 251 -9.97 -18.89 20.01
C ASN A 251 -9.64 -18.52 21.46
N GLY A 252 -9.04 -17.36 21.72
CA GLY A 252 -8.76 -16.86 23.06
C GLY A 252 -7.39 -17.25 23.65
N GLY A 253 -6.66 -18.19 23.05
CA GLY A 253 -5.28 -18.56 23.44
C GLY A 253 -4.19 -17.71 22.79
N TYR A 254 -2.93 -17.99 23.12
CA TYR A 254 -1.76 -17.27 22.58
C TYR A 254 -1.00 -18.13 21.54
N PRO A 255 -0.37 -17.52 20.52
CA PRO A 255 0.51 -18.24 19.62
C PRO A 255 1.73 -18.72 20.44
N ASP A 256 1.83 -20.04 20.62
CA ASP A 256 2.81 -20.79 21.44
C ASP A 256 2.24 -21.46 22.72
N GLU A 257 0.92 -21.44 22.94
CA GLU A 257 0.20 -22.35 23.88
C GLU A 257 -0.38 -23.59 23.18
#